data_AF-A0A1G2ZWA8-F1
#
_entry.id   AF-A0A1G2ZWA8-F1
#
_cell.length_a   1.000
_cell.length_b   1.000
_cell.length_c   1.000
_cell.angle_alpha   90.00
_cell.angle_beta   90.00
_cell.angle_gamma   90.00
#
_symmetry.space_group_name_H-M   'P 1'
#
loop_
_entity.id
_entity.type
_entity.pdbx_description
1 polymer ?
#
loop_
_entity_poly.entity_id
_entity_poly.type
_entity_poly.pdbx_seq_one_letter_code
_entity_poly.pdbx_strand_id
1 'polypeptide(L)'
;MSKLSGLLLLLSLLLSASPHEDAAEIGRLIDMLGDYAPETREGAEKALLALGEKALPLLTEAVAKKEDAEIRLRCERLRKWIPRRDSISPELLNAIPDVLDILASDNEMAKSDLLKTISGGRRRDDPSRHYHIRRQDMAGIVIEIAKELKDPQLKRQTLDLTISHMLPRVAPHLVRLLKPEEESDIQIKAMTVIGNWCEKSAAPAVARLKAKSNDAEVVRSACMLLARLGEKSVTPDILKYLESDDRQVKITAIFALGAVGATEQIDKLLALMEDSDIQVAVVAVKSLELLKNPDALPPIVKFAERTYATTRELPDDINNPIQMPHMALLSALSATAVLARTADPARYEKELEILLAIARAKQRVEWDVAPLAAAQALVAFGREEGADVLLKQRGPMNPMGLGILNKLSNPDLYRKLAGSEHAMDAPFVYENSKAFAEALSKAAGVEVLWGDIAPEGNHEIRAHLPHTRANIIDVLDATTLDGMSYILYNNRITIVQSFQALHFFTTWRREKRKKSAANEKEY
;
A
#
# COMPACT_ATOMS: atom_id res chain seq x y z
N MET A 1 14.50 49.90 11.71
CA MET A 1 14.92 49.35 10.40
C MET A 1 16.36 48.84 10.38
N SER A 2 17.27 49.26 11.26
CA SER A 2 18.69 48.83 11.25
C SER A 2 19.01 47.45 11.87
N LYS A 3 18.07 46.83 12.60
CA LYS A 3 18.29 45.52 13.25
C LYS A 3 17.81 44.32 12.41
N LEU A 4 16.75 44.48 11.60
CA LEU A 4 16.31 43.46 10.64
C LEU A 4 17.30 43.29 9.47
N SER A 5 18.03 44.34 9.11
CA SER A 5 19.08 44.31 8.09
C SER A 5 20.30 43.47 8.50
N GLY A 6 20.59 43.36 9.81
CA GLY A 6 21.69 42.52 10.30
C GLY A 6 21.41 41.03 10.18
N LEU A 7 20.16 40.62 10.45
CA LEU A 7 19.73 39.22 10.37
C LEU A 7 19.69 38.70 8.92
N LEU A 8 19.29 39.56 7.97
CA LEU A 8 19.28 39.27 6.53
C LEU A 8 20.71 39.23 5.94
N LEU A 9 21.63 40.06 6.43
CA LEU A 9 23.03 39.99 6.04
C LEU A 9 23.69 38.69 6.54
N LEU A 10 23.41 38.28 7.78
CA LEU A 10 23.92 37.04 8.38
C LEU A 10 23.44 35.79 7.61
N LEU A 11 22.17 35.76 7.18
CA LEU A 11 21.67 34.67 6.33
C LEU A 11 22.33 34.63 4.95
N SER A 12 22.74 35.79 4.39
CA SER A 12 23.33 35.88 3.06
C SER A 12 24.82 35.46 2.99
N LEU A 13 25.57 35.58 4.10
CA LEU A 13 26.97 35.15 4.17
C LEU A 13 27.17 33.63 4.27
N LEU A 14 26.13 32.90 4.70
CA LEU A 14 26.15 31.45 4.95
C LEU A 14 26.25 30.57 3.70
N LEU A 15 26.08 31.13 2.49
CA LEU A 15 26.23 30.39 1.23
C LEU A 15 27.67 30.35 0.70
N SER A 16 28.67 30.90 1.42
CA SER A 16 30.07 30.97 0.92
C SER A 16 31.19 30.77 1.95
N ALA A 17 30.89 30.46 3.22
CA ALA A 17 31.88 30.47 4.30
C ALA A 17 32.68 29.15 4.45
N SER A 18 33.92 29.27 4.93
CA SER A 18 34.84 28.16 5.18
C SER A 18 34.53 27.38 6.48
N PRO A 19 34.94 26.12 6.65
CA PRO A 19 34.63 25.30 7.84
C PRO A 19 35.09 25.91 9.18
N HIS A 20 36.14 26.73 9.17
CA HIS A 20 36.64 27.43 10.35
C HIS A 20 35.79 28.65 10.74
N GLU A 21 35.18 29.33 9.77
CA GLU A 21 34.25 30.44 10.02
C GLU A 21 32.92 29.93 10.60
N ASP A 22 32.44 28.78 10.13
CA ASP A 22 31.24 28.11 10.66
C ASP A 22 31.38 27.80 12.17
N ALA A 23 32.54 27.29 12.61
CA ALA A 23 32.76 26.92 14.02
C ALA A 23 32.85 28.14 14.95
N ALA A 24 33.54 29.21 14.51
CA ALA A 24 33.63 30.46 15.27
C ALA A 24 32.26 31.13 15.40
N GLU A 25 31.45 31.09 14.33
CA GLU A 25 30.10 31.63 14.34
C GLU A 25 29.16 30.83 15.26
N ILE A 26 29.19 29.49 15.20
CA ILE A 26 28.43 28.65 16.13
C ILE A 26 28.82 28.94 17.58
N GLY A 27 30.12 29.14 17.86
CA GLY A 27 30.60 29.54 19.18
C GLY A 27 29.99 30.86 19.66
N ARG A 28 29.95 31.89 18.79
CA ARG A 28 29.30 33.19 19.09
C ARG A 28 27.81 33.04 19.35
N LEU A 29 27.11 32.27 18.53
CA LEU A 29 25.69 32.00 18.70
C LEU A 29 25.40 31.28 20.02
N ILE A 30 26.26 30.34 20.44
CA ILE A 30 26.16 29.66 21.74
C ILE A 30 26.29 30.65 22.90
N ASP A 31 27.24 31.59 22.83
CA ASP A 31 27.42 32.61 23.86
C ASP A 31 26.20 33.54 23.97
N MET A 32 25.60 33.87 22.82
CA MET A 32 24.37 34.69 22.77
C MET A 32 23.14 34.00 23.38
N LEU A 33 23.17 32.69 23.66
CA LEU A 33 22.08 32.00 24.36
C LEU A 33 21.95 32.44 25.82
N GLY A 34 23.00 33.00 26.43
CA GLY A 34 23.00 33.53 27.79
C GLY A 34 22.66 35.01 27.90
N ASP A 35 22.39 35.70 26.77
CA ASP A 35 22.15 37.14 26.76
C ASP A 35 20.87 37.51 27.55
N TYR A 36 20.87 38.63 28.27
CA TYR A 36 19.68 39.06 29.02
C TYR A 36 18.49 39.43 28.10
N ALA A 37 18.76 39.92 26.89
CA ALA A 37 17.74 40.30 25.92
C ALA A 37 17.08 39.05 25.30
N PRO A 38 15.75 38.87 25.45
CA PRO A 38 15.03 37.73 24.88
C PRO A 38 15.19 37.60 23.36
N GLU A 39 15.19 38.72 22.64
CA GLU A 39 15.25 38.73 21.17
C GLU A 39 16.61 38.24 20.66
N THR A 40 17.68 38.56 21.37
CA THR A 40 19.04 38.11 21.06
C THR A 40 19.15 36.59 21.25
N ARG A 41 18.62 36.07 22.37
CA ARG A 41 18.59 34.63 22.66
C ARG A 41 17.76 33.85 21.65
N GLU A 42 16.55 34.32 21.35
CA GLU A 42 15.67 33.68 20.36
C GLU A 42 16.25 33.72 18.95
N GLY A 43 16.92 34.82 18.59
CA GLY A 43 17.64 34.94 17.32
C GLY A 43 18.77 33.92 17.21
N ALA A 44 19.58 33.77 18.26
CA ALA A 44 20.64 32.78 18.32
C ALA A 44 20.10 31.34 18.27
N GLU A 45 19.01 31.06 18.98
CA GLU A 45 18.34 29.76 18.96
C GLU A 45 17.83 29.38 17.57
N LYS A 46 17.18 30.32 16.86
CA LYS A 46 16.73 30.11 15.48
C LYS A 46 17.88 29.90 14.50
N ALA A 47 18.97 30.64 14.65
CA ALA A 47 20.16 30.49 13.82
C ALA A 47 20.83 29.11 14.02
N LEU A 48 20.97 28.67 15.27
CA LEU A 48 21.52 27.35 15.60
C LEU A 48 20.62 26.21 15.09
N LEU A 49 19.30 26.36 15.17
CA LEU A 49 18.36 25.40 14.57
C LEU A 49 18.47 25.35 13.05
N ALA A 50 18.67 26.49 12.38
CA ALA A 50 18.87 26.56 10.93
C ALA A 50 20.19 25.92 10.47
N LEU A 51 21.22 25.95 11.32
CA LEU A 51 22.49 25.26 11.07
C LEU A 51 22.38 23.73 11.21
N GLY A 52 21.39 23.24 11.96
CA GLY A 52 21.08 21.82 12.10
C GLY A 52 22.24 21.00 12.67
N GLU A 53 22.48 19.83 12.08
CA GLU A 53 23.51 18.86 12.51
C GLU A 53 24.92 19.47 12.65
N LYS A 54 25.26 20.50 11.87
CA LYS A 54 26.55 21.19 11.97
C LYS A 54 26.82 21.79 13.36
N ALA A 55 25.77 22.19 14.08
CA ALA A 55 25.89 22.80 15.39
C ALA A 55 26.08 21.78 16.53
N LEU A 56 25.71 20.50 16.33
CA LEU A 56 25.68 19.49 17.39
C LEU A 56 27.03 19.23 18.11
N PRO A 57 28.19 19.17 17.43
CA PRO A 57 29.46 18.94 18.11
C PRO A 57 29.79 20.05 19.12
N LEU A 58 29.62 21.30 18.70
CA LEU A 58 29.90 22.48 19.54
C LEU A 58 28.85 22.69 20.63
N LEU A 59 27.58 22.38 20.36
CA LEU A 59 26.54 22.34 21.40
C LEU A 59 26.87 21.28 22.47
N THR A 60 27.35 20.11 22.06
CA THR A 60 27.73 19.03 22.98
C THR A 60 28.93 19.44 23.84
N GLU A 61 29.93 20.07 23.24
CA GLU A 61 31.07 20.64 23.97
C GLU A 61 30.62 21.74 24.96
N ALA A 62 29.72 22.62 24.53
CA ALA A 62 29.22 23.71 25.36
C ALA A 62 28.45 23.21 26.59
N VAL A 63 27.61 22.17 26.45
CA VAL A 63 26.92 21.53 27.58
C VAL A 63 27.92 21.02 28.63
N ALA A 64 29.06 20.48 28.20
CA ALA A 64 30.07 19.94 29.11
C ALA A 64 30.98 21.01 29.72
N LYS A 65 31.32 22.07 28.98
CA LYS A 65 32.42 22.98 29.32
C LYS A 65 32.01 24.41 29.69
N LYS A 66 30.84 24.92 29.28
CA LYS A 66 30.42 26.29 29.60
C LYS A 66 30.12 26.42 31.09
N GLU A 67 30.59 27.50 31.72
CA GLU A 67 30.35 27.77 33.14
C GLU A 67 28.90 28.19 33.43
N ASP A 68 28.30 28.96 32.51
CA ASP A 68 26.93 29.46 32.61
C ASP A 68 25.91 28.31 32.52
N ALA A 69 25.10 28.17 33.56
CA ALA A 69 24.08 27.13 33.67
C ALA A 69 22.92 27.31 32.67
N GLU A 70 22.54 28.55 32.34
CA GLU A 70 21.49 28.83 31.36
C GLU A 70 21.95 28.46 29.95
N ILE A 71 23.19 28.82 29.59
CA ILE A 71 23.78 28.42 28.30
C ILE A 71 23.81 26.90 28.20
N ARG A 72 24.29 26.19 29.24
CA ARG A 72 24.28 24.72 29.25
C ARG A 72 22.87 24.14 29.05
N LEU A 73 21.86 24.67 29.75
CA LEU A 73 20.48 24.20 29.64
C LEU A 73 19.92 24.39 28.21
N ARG A 74 20.13 25.57 27.61
CA ARG A 74 19.67 25.87 26.25
C ARG A 74 20.42 25.06 25.19
N CYS A 75 21.73 24.88 25.36
CA CYS A 75 22.51 24.01 24.49
C CYS A 75 22.02 22.57 24.57
N GLU A 76 21.69 22.08 25.77
CA GLU A 76 21.15 20.73 25.96
C GLU A 76 19.79 20.57 25.26
N ARG A 77 18.91 21.57 25.38
CA ARG A 77 17.61 21.58 24.69
C ARG A 77 17.78 21.56 23.17
N LEU A 78 18.60 22.47 22.62
CA LEU A 78 18.91 22.53 21.19
C LEU A 78 19.51 21.22 20.66
N ARG A 79 20.44 20.63 21.42
CA ARG A 79 21.05 19.33 21.09
C ARG A 79 19.99 18.22 20.95
N LYS A 80 18.94 18.26 21.75
CA LYS A 80 17.82 17.29 21.65
C LYS A 80 16.82 17.64 20.56
N TRP A 81 16.61 18.92 20.27
CA TRP A 81 15.66 19.39 19.26
C TRP A 81 16.15 19.20 17.84
N ILE A 82 17.43 19.52 17.56
CA ILE A 82 18.02 19.50 16.21
C ILE A 82 17.77 18.15 15.48
N PRO A 83 18.07 16.98 16.07
CA PRO A 83 17.88 15.69 15.38
C PRO A 83 16.42 15.35 15.06
N ARG A 84 15.46 16.05 15.69
CA ARG A 84 14.02 15.85 15.54
C ARG A 84 13.38 16.91 14.65
N ARG A 85 14.09 18.00 14.35
CA ARG A 85 13.55 19.18 13.70
C ARG A 85 13.04 18.90 12.30
N ASP A 86 13.75 18.05 11.56
CA ASP A 86 13.41 17.67 10.18
C ASP A 86 12.20 16.74 10.10
N SER A 87 11.93 15.99 11.17
CA SER A 87 10.75 15.11 11.29
C SER A 87 9.46 15.88 11.57
N ILE A 88 9.52 17.18 11.91
CA ILE A 88 8.40 17.99 12.38
C ILE A 88 8.22 19.23 11.49
N SER A 89 7.07 19.38 10.84
CA SER A 89 6.81 20.54 9.98
C SER A 89 6.66 21.86 10.74
N PRO A 90 6.91 23.01 10.09
CA PRO A 90 6.63 24.33 10.67
C PRO A 90 5.16 24.50 11.07
N GLU A 91 4.22 23.96 10.29
CA GLU A 91 2.79 24.02 10.62
C GLU A 91 2.48 23.28 11.93
N LEU A 92 3.11 22.13 12.14
CA LEU A 92 2.95 21.33 13.35
C LEU A 92 3.57 22.02 14.57
N LEU A 93 4.75 22.66 14.43
CA LEU A 93 5.34 23.45 15.51
C LEU A 93 4.46 24.64 15.90
N ASN A 94 3.82 25.29 14.93
CA ASN A 94 2.88 26.37 15.21
C ASN A 94 1.61 25.84 15.91
N ALA A 95 1.16 24.64 15.55
CA ALA A 95 -0.02 24.01 16.14
C ALA A 95 0.25 23.52 17.58
N ILE A 96 1.41 22.90 17.81
CA ILE A 96 1.81 22.31 19.10
C ILE A 96 3.23 22.82 19.44
N PRO A 97 3.35 24.02 20.04
CA PRO A 97 4.64 24.67 20.27
C PRO A 97 5.62 23.86 21.14
N ASP A 98 5.10 23.07 22.07
CA ASP A 98 5.86 22.24 23.01
C ASP A 98 6.18 20.83 22.48
N VAL A 99 5.84 20.52 21.21
CA VAL A 99 6.00 19.17 20.65
C VAL A 99 7.44 18.66 20.72
N LEU A 100 8.43 19.52 20.44
CA LEU A 100 9.84 19.13 20.49
C LEU A 100 10.31 18.86 21.92
N ASP A 101 9.82 19.64 22.90
CA ASP A 101 10.11 19.40 24.31
C ASP A 101 9.51 18.09 24.80
N ILE A 102 8.26 17.80 24.42
CA ILE A 102 7.60 16.52 24.75
C ILE A 102 8.41 15.36 24.16
N LEU A 103 8.76 15.43 22.87
CA LEU A 103 9.50 14.37 22.18
C LEU A 103 10.93 14.19 22.70
N ALA A 104 11.56 15.26 23.19
CA ALA A 104 12.90 15.25 23.79
C ALA A 104 12.90 14.80 25.26
N SER A 105 11.74 14.75 25.91
CA SER A 105 11.60 14.36 27.31
C SER A 105 11.51 12.84 27.49
N ASP A 106 11.85 12.36 28.69
CA ASP A 106 11.58 10.99 29.13
C ASP A 106 10.15 10.81 29.67
N ASN A 107 9.30 11.84 29.56
CA ASN A 107 7.94 11.80 30.12
C ASN A 107 6.98 11.04 29.18
N GLU A 108 6.80 9.74 29.44
CA GLU A 108 5.93 8.87 28.66
C GLU A 108 4.45 9.27 28.74
N MET A 109 4.01 9.85 29.86
CA MET A 109 2.63 10.38 29.98
C MET A 109 2.42 11.56 29.03
N ALA A 110 3.40 12.47 28.93
CA ALA A 110 3.33 13.59 28.00
C ALA A 110 3.31 13.11 26.54
N LYS A 111 4.07 12.06 26.21
CA LYS A 111 4.04 11.41 24.88
C LYS A 111 2.68 10.74 24.61
N SER A 112 2.13 10.03 25.59
CA SER A 112 0.80 9.40 25.50
C SER A 112 -0.31 10.41 25.22
N ASP A 113 -0.30 11.54 25.94
CA ASP A 113 -1.25 12.61 25.71
C ASP A 113 -1.06 13.28 24.35
N LEU A 114 0.19 13.47 23.91
CA LEU A 114 0.47 13.97 22.56
C LEU A 114 -0.13 13.04 21.50
N LEU A 115 0.02 11.71 21.63
CA LEU A 115 -0.62 10.74 20.72
C LEU A 115 -2.15 10.87 20.71
N LYS A 116 -2.79 11.09 21.87
CA LYS A 116 -4.24 11.32 21.94
C LYS A 116 -4.66 12.62 21.26
N THR A 117 -3.91 13.71 21.51
CA THR A 117 -4.12 15.03 20.91
C THR A 117 -4.05 14.95 19.39
N ILE A 118 -3.01 14.31 18.84
CA ILE A 118 -2.86 14.23 17.38
C ILE A 118 -3.85 13.24 16.74
N SER A 119 -4.22 12.16 17.43
CA SER A 119 -5.18 11.17 16.92
C SER A 119 -6.60 11.74 16.80
N GLY A 120 -7.06 12.46 17.83
CA GLY A 120 -8.36 13.12 17.79
C GLY A 120 -8.35 14.46 17.06
N GLY A 121 -7.16 14.94 16.67
CA GLY A 121 -6.95 16.29 16.18
C GLY A 121 -7.43 17.36 17.15
N ARG A 122 -7.60 17.08 18.45
CA ARG A 122 -8.17 18.05 19.41
C ARG A 122 -7.07 18.85 20.09
N ARG A 123 -7.29 20.14 20.32
CA ARG A 123 -6.32 20.96 21.06
C ARG A 123 -6.28 20.58 22.55
N ARG A 124 -5.10 20.68 23.15
CA ARG A 124 -4.84 20.31 24.55
C ARG A 124 -5.38 21.36 25.53
N ASP A 125 -5.38 22.62 25.11
CA ASP A 125 -5.91 23.80 25.80
C ASP A 125 -7.42 24.00 25.60
N ASP A 126 -7.93 23.68 24.40
CA ASP A 126 -9.36 23.78 24.07
C ASP A 126 -9.84 22.56 23.26
N PRO A 127 -10.42 21.55 23.93
CA PRO A 127 -10.89 20.31 23.28
C PRO A 127 -12.00 20.51 22.24
N SER A 128 -12.67 21.68 22.21
CA SER A 128 -13.69 21.99 21.21
C SER A 128 -13.10 22.36 19.84
N ARG A 129 -11.82 22.77 19.82
CA ARG A 129 -11.09 23.17 18.62
C ARG A 129 -10.26 22.00 18.08
N HIS A 130 -10.14 21.94 16.75
CA HIS A 130 -9.40 20.88 16.07
C HIS A 130 -8.16 21.44 15.34
N TYR A 131 -7.04 20.73 15.45
CA TYR A 131 -5.89 20.85 14.58
C TYR A 131 -6.17 20.21 13.22
N HIS A 132 -5.54 20.73 12.17
CA HIS A 132 -5.38 20.04 10.90
C HIS A 132 -3.97 19.47 10.85
N ILE A 133 -3.81 18.20 11.22
CA ILE A 133 -2.52 17.51 11.23
C ILE A 133 -2.47 16.62 10.00
N ARG A 134 -1.50 16.85 9.11
CA ARG A 134 -1.31 15.98 7.94
C ARG A 134 -0.77 14.63 8.40
N ARG A 135 -1.10 13.57 7.66
CA ARG A 135 -0.62 12.21 7.94
C ARG A 135 0.90 12.12 8.04
N GLN A 136 1.62 12.83 7.17
CA GLN A 136 3.09 12.89 7.19
C GLN A 136 3.63 13.49 8.51
N ASP A 137 3.00 14.55 9.00
CA ASP A 137 3.36 15.20 10.27
C ASP A 137 3.10 14.27 11.46
N MET A 138 1.97 13.57 11.42
CA MET A 138 1.63 12.53 12.40
C MET A 138 2.66 11.39 12.37
N ALA A 139 3.03 10.90 11.19
CA ALA A 139 4.06 9.87 11.04
C ALA A 139 5.41 10.34 11.63
N GLY A 140 5.81 11.59 11.42
CA GLY A 140 7.03 12.17 12.01
C GLY A 140 7.04 12.09 13.54
N ILE A 141 5.96 12.53 14.19
CA ILE A 141 5.81 12.43 15.66
C ILE A 141 5.90 10.97 16.13
N VAL A 142 5.14 10.09 15.47
CA VAL A 142 5.01 8.68 15.87
C VAL A 142 6.34 7.94 15.67
N ILE A 143 7.10 8.26 14.63
CA ILE A 143 8.45 7.73 14.41
C ILE A 143 9.38 8.13 15.56
N GLU A 144 9.38 9.40 15.98
CA GLU A 144 10.22 9.84 17.11
C GLU A 144 9.86 9.12 18.41
N ILE A 145 8.57 8.91 18.67
CA ILE A 145 8.11 8.13 19.84
C ILE A 145 8.50 6.65 19.69
N ALA A 146 8.36 6.06 18.51
CA ALA A 146 8.69 4.66 18.24
C ALA A 146 10.18 4.32 18.44
N LYS A 147 11.08 5.32 18.36
CA LYS A 147 12.51 5.14 18.65
C LYS A 147 12.78 4.83 20.12
N GLU A 148 11.87 5.13 21.05
CA GLU A 148 12.09 4.97 22.49
C GLU A 148 10.79 4.56 23.20
N LEU A 149 10.36 3.32 22.95
CA LEU A 149 9.17 2.74 23.58
C LEU A 149 9.56 1.83 24.75
N LYS A 150 9.38 2.30 25.99
CA LYS A 150 9.59 1.49 27.20
C LYS A 150 8.26 1.08 27.82
N ASP A 151 7.35 2.04 28.02
CA ASP A 151 6.02 1.80 28.60
C ASP A 151 5.09 0.95 27.71
N PRO A 152 4.48 -0.13 28.25
CA PRO A 152 3.53 -0.97 27.52
C PRO A 152 2.29 -0.23 27.01
N GLN A 153 1.80 0.79 27.73
CA GLN A 153 0.62 1.55 27.28
C GLN A 153 0.95 2.42 26.06
N LEU A 154 2.10 3.10 26.09
CA LEU A 154 2.61 3.91 24.99
C LEU A 154 2.91 3.05 23.75
N LYS A 155 3.44 1.82 23.92
CA LYS A 155 3.59 0.85 22.83
C LYS A 155 2.27 0.56 22.13
N ARG A 156 1.23 0.19 22.90
CA ARG A 156 -0.10 -0.13 22.37
C ARG A 156 -0.72 1.06 21.63
N GLN A 157 -0.67 2.26 22.21
CA GLN A 157 -1.16 3.48 21.57
C GLN A 157 -0.43 3.79 20.27
N THR A 158 0.90 3.65 20.26
CA THR A 158 1.72 3.87 19.06
C THR A 158 1.32 2.91 17.94
N LEU A 159 1.14 1.62 18.28
CA LEU A 159 0.67 0.59 17.35
C LEU A 159 -0.75 0.88 16.83
N ASP A 160 -1.69 1.20 17.73
CA ASP A 160 -3.07 1.52 17.40
C ASP A 160 -3.19 2.74 16.48
N LEU A 161 -2.45 3.79 16.79
CA LEU A 161 -2.46 5.02 16.01
C LEU A 161 -1.83 4.79 14.63
N THR A 162 -0.76 4.00 14.56
CA THR A 162 -0.14 3.58 13.28
C THR A 162 -1.13 2.85 12.38
N ILE A 163 -1.93 1.93 12.94
CA ILE A 163 -3.01 1.22 12.23
C ILE A 163 -4.11 2.19 11.81
N SER A 164 -4.68 2.91 12.77
CA SER A 164 -5.89 3.72 12.58
C SER A 164 -5.70 4.87 11.61
N HIS A 165 -4.49 5.44 11.55
CA HIS A 165 -4.16 6.56 10.65
C HIS A 165 -3.33 6.15 9.43
N MET A 166 -3.14 4.85 9.24
CA MET A 166 -2.41 4.25 8.12
C MET A 166 -1.02 4.90 7.94
N LEU A 167 -0.13 4.75 8.92
CA LEU A 167 1.20 5.40 8.93
C LEU A 167 2.32 4.42 8.49
N PRO A 168 2.50 4.12 7.18
CA PRO A 168 3.46 3.12 6.69
C PRO A 168 4.90 3.40 7.12
N ARG A 169 5.28 4.69 7.16
CA ARG A 169 6.65 5.12 7.51
C ARG A 169 7.07 4.75 8.94
N VAL A 170 6.11 4.41 9.80
CA VAL A 170 6.38 4.00 11.18
C VAL A 170 6.79 2.52 11.27
N ALA A 171 6.35 1.67 10.33
CA ALA A 171 6.53 0.22 10.37
C ALA A 171 7.99 -0.25 10.60
N PRO A 172 9.03 0.30 9.92
CA PRO A 172 10.43 -0.07 10.18
C PRO A 172 10.87 0.16 11.63
N HIS A 173 10.34 1.20 12.28
CA HIS A 173 10.72 1.55 13.64
C HIS A 173 10.12 0.61 14.69
N LEU A 174 9.04 -0.10 14.35
CA LEU A 174 8.30 -1.00 15.23
C LEU A 174 8.83 -2.44 15.22
N VAL A 175 9.73 -2.80 14.28
CA VAL A 175 10.43 -4.10 14.24
C VAL A 175 11.13 -4.41 15.57
N ARG A 176 11.59 -3.38 16.28
CA ARG A 176 12.22 -3.51 17.60
C ARG A 176 11.31 -4.11 18.69
N LEU A 177 9.99 -4.10 18.49
CA LEU A 177 9.00 -4.68 19.41
C LEU A 177 8.85 -6.20 19.23
N LEU A 178 9.47 -6.79 18.21
CA LEU A 178 9.45 -8.23 17.93
C LEU A 178 10.52 -9.00 18.72
N LYS A 179 10.63 -8.73 20.02
CA LYS A 179 11.60 -9.40 20.90
C LYS A 179 10.88 -10.46 21.74
N PRO A 180 11.48 -11.64 21.98
CA PRO A 180 10.84 -12.73 22.74
C PRO A 180 10.37 -12.34 24.15
N GLU A 181 11.05 -11.39 24.79
CA GLU A 181 10.72 -10.88 26.12
C GLU A 181 9.54 -9.88 26.17
N GLU A 182 9.05 -9.43 25.02
CA GLU A 182 7.90 -8.52 24.94
C GLU A 182 6.57 -9.26 25.18
N GLU A 183 5.53 -8.54 25.61
CA GLU A 183 4.19 -9.11 25.78
C GLU A 183 3.60 -9.61 24.45
N SER A 184 2.92 -10.77 24.47
CA SER A 184 2.36 -11.41 23.27
C SER A 184 1.43 -10.48 22.49
N ASP A 185 0.60 -9.66 23.16
CA ASP A 185 -0.28 -8.72 22.46
C ASP A 185 0.50 -7.68 21.65
N ILE A 186 1.59 -7.17 22.20
CA ILE A 186 2.42 -6.14 21.58
C ILE A 186 3.15 -6.74 20.38
N GLN A 187 3.67 -7.97 20.54
CA GLN A 187 4.28 -8.72 19.44
C GLN A 187 3.30 -8.95 18.29
N ILE A 188 2.10 -9.47 18.58
CA ILE A 188 1.07 -9.76 17.58
C ILE A 188 0.62 -8.48 16.87
N LYS A 189 0.45 -7.39 17.62
CA LYS A 189 0.02 -6.11 17.07
C LYS A 189 1.13 -5.42 16.26
N ALA A 190 2.38 -5.54 16.69
CA ALA A 190 3.54 -5.13 15.89
C ALA A 190 3.65 -5.95 14.60
N MET A 191 3.44 -7.28 14.65
CA MET A 191 3.39 -8.13 13.46
C MET A 191 2.24 -7.74 12.52
N THR A 192 1.07 -7.35 13.06
CA THR A 192 -0.06 -6.82 12.29
C THR A 192 0.34 -5.54 11.56
N VAL A 193 0.95 -4.58 12.26
CA VAL A 193 1.47 -3.35 11.64
C VAL A 193 2.47 -3.67 10.54
N ILE A 194 3.52 -4.43 10.86
CA ILE A 194 4.58 -4.81 9.92
C ILE A 194 4.01 -5.53 8.69
N GLY A 195 3.03 -6.42 8.90
CA GLY A 195 2.36 -7.17 7.84
C GLY A 195 1.45 -6.32 6.94
N ASN A 196 0.79 -5.31 7.50
CA ASN A 196 -0.06 -4.39 6.71
C ASN A 196 0.74 -3.59 5.68
N TRP A 197 2.02 -3.31 5.98
CA TRP A 197 2.91 -2.55 5.09
C TRP A 197 4.05 -3.36 4.50
N CYS A 198 4.08 -4.68 4.74
CA CYS A 198 5.10 -5.59 4.22
C CYS A 198 6.53 -5.11 4.48
N GLU A 199 6.81 -4.74 5.72
CA GLU A 199 8.15 -4.30 6.13
C GLU A 199 9.12 -5.50 6.09
N LYS A 200 9.76 -5.71 4.93
CA LYS A 200 10.62 -6.87 4.66
C LYS A 200 11.81 -6.96 5.62
N SER A 201 12.30 -5.83 6.14
CA SER A 201 13.39 -5.82 7.12
C SER A 201 13.01 -6.54 8.42
N ALA A 202 11.72 -6.78 8.67
CA ALA A 202 11.24 -7.50 9.83
C ALA A 202 11.43 -9.02 9.74
N ALA A 203 11.60 -9.61 8.56
CA ALA A 203 11.62 -11.06 8.38
C ALA A 203 12.61 -11.79 9.32
N PRO A 204 13.87 -11.32 9.51
CA PRO A 204 14.79 -11.94 10.45
C PRO A 204 14.32 -11.85 11.91
N ALA A 205 13.68 -10.74 12.30
CA ALA A 205 13.16 -10.57 13.66
C ALA A 205 11.96 -11.50 13.92
N VAL A 206 11.04 -11.61 12.96
CA VAL A 206 9.87 -12.49 13.02
C VAL A 206 10.30 -13.95 13.06
N ALA A 207 11.29 -14.36 12.26
CA ALA A 207 11.83 -15.72 12.26
C ALA A 207 12.46 -16.09 13.61
N ARG A 208 13.21 -15.16 14.23
CA ARG A 208 13.76 -15.35 15.58
C ARG A 208 12.65 -15.46 16.64
N LEU A 209 11.61 -14.63 16.53
CA LEU A 209 10.47 -14.65 17.44
C LEU A 209 9.74 -16.00 17.36
N LYS A 210 9.44 -16.46 16.13
CA LYS A 210 8.85 -17.78 15.86
C LYS A 210 9.67 -18.92 16.49
N ALA A 211 10.99 -18.88 16.39
CA ALA A 211 11.86 -19.94 16.89
C ALA A 211 11.99 -19.97 18.42
N LYS A 212 11.73 -18.84 19.10
CA LYS A 212 11.93 -18.69 20.55
C LYS A 212 10.64 -18.63 21.36
N SER A 213 9.50 -18.36 20.73
CA SER A 213 8.23 -18.25 21.41
C SER A 213 7.59 -19.62 21.68
N ASN A 214 7.05 -19.79 22.88
CA ASN A 214 6.20 -20.93 23.24
C ASN A 214 4.71 -20.57 23.15
N ASP A 215 4.37 -19.32 22.84
CA ASP A 215 3.01 -18.87 22.65
C ASP A 215 2.53 -19.26 21.24
N ALA A 216 1.55 -20.15 21.18
CA ALA A 216 1.01 -20.67 19.92
C ALA A 216 0.42 -19.56 19.03
N GLU A 217 -0.16 -18.52 19.62
CA GLU A 217 -0.73 -17.40 18.87
C GLU A 217 0.37 -16.52 18.26
N VAL A 218 1.46 -16.30 18.99
CA VAL A 218 2.65 -15.60 18.49
C VAL A 218 3.30 -16.39 17.36
N VAL A 219 3.51 -17.70 17.54
CA VAL A 219 4.11 -18.58 16.51
C VAL A 219 3.24 -18.59 15.24
N ARG A 220 1.93 -18.74 15.40
CA ARG A 220 0.97 -18.69 14.28
C ARG A 220 1.06 -17.34 13.55
N SER A 221 0.99 -16.24 14.29
CA SER A 221 1.06 -14.88 13.72
C SER A 221 2.38 -14.64 12.99
N ALA A 222 3.49 -15.14 13.55
CA ALA A 222 4.81 -15.08 12.93
C ALA A 222 4.88 -15.90 11.64
N CYS A 223 4.34 -17.12 11.61
CA CYS A 223 4.22 -17.93 10.39
C CYS A 223 3.43 -17.19 9.30
N MET A 224 2.28 -16.60 9.65
CA MET A 224 1.44 -15.87 8.70
C MET A 224 2.12 -14.60 8.18
N LEU A 225 2.83 -13.87 9.03
CA LEU A 225 3.60 -12.72 8.61
C LEU A 225 4.75 -13.10 7.69
N LEU A 226 5.53 -14.12 8.04
CA LEU A 226 6.62 -14.62 7.20
C LEU A 226 6.10 -15.07 5.82
N ALA A 227 4.94 -15.73 5.78
CA ALA A 227 4.28 -16.09 4.52
C ALA A 227 3.94 -14.86 3.67
N ARG A 228 3.36 -13.81 4.29
CA ARG A 228 3.07 -12.53 3.63
C ARG A 228 4.33 -11.81 3.15
N LEU A 229 5.46 -12.00 3.84
CA LEU A 229 6.77 -11.48 3.44
C LEU A 229 7.46 -12.36 2.37
N GLY A 230 6.85 -13.48 1.97
CA GLY A 230 7.36 -14.38 0.91
C GLY A 230 8.37 -15.42 1.39
N GLU A 231 8.48 -15.66 2.70
CA GLU A 231 9.45 -16.58 3.28
C GLU A 231 9.02 -18.04 3.14
N LYS A 232 9.44 -18.71 2.05
CA LYS A 232 9.10 -20.13 1.76
C LYS A 232 9.43 -21.14 2.85
N SER A 233 10.34 -20.81 3.77
CA SER A 233 10.74 -21.70 4.86
C SER A 233 9.59 -22.06 5.82
N VAL A 234 8.50 -21.29 5.85
CA VAL A 234 7.36 -21.54 6.75
C VAL A 234 6.28 -22.47 6.17
N THR A 235 6.40 -22.90 4.91
CA THR A 235 5.41 -23.78 4.26
C THR A 235 5.07 -25.04 5.07
N PRO A 236 6.03 -25.78 5.67
CA PRO A 236 5.71 -26.95 6.49
C PRO A 236 4.86 -26.62 7.71
N ASP A 237 5.02 -25.44 8.31
CA ASP A 237 4.21 -25.00 9.44
C ASP A 237 2.82 -24.54 8.99
N ILE A 238 2.72 -23.85 7.84
CA ILE A 238 1.43 -23.48 7.24
C ILE A 238 0.59 -24.74 6.96
N LEU A 239 1.19 -25.80 6.43
CA LEU A 239 0.48 -27.03 6.08
C LEU A 239 -0.22 -27.69 7.29
N LYS A 240 0.33 -27.53 8.50
CA LYS A 240 -0.31 -28.04 9.74
C LYS A 240 -1.60 -27.29 10.06
N TYR A 241 -1.69 -26.02 9.69
CA TYR A 241 -2.85 -25.17 9.97
C TYR A 241 -4.01 -25.38 8.98
N LEU A 242 -3.79 -26.06 7.86
CA LEU A 242 -4.88 -26.46 6.95
C LEU A 242 -5.86 -27.44 7.62
N GLU A 243 -5.36 -28.25 8.55
CA GLU A 243 -6.14 -29.25 9.30
C GLU A 243 -6.77 -28.67 10.57
N SER A 244 -6.74 -27.35 10.76
CA SER A 244 -7.31 -26.72 11.95
C SER A 244 -8.84 -26.75 11.92
N ASP A 245 -9.44 -27.08 13.07
CA ASP A 245 -10.88 -26.95 13.31
C ASP A 245 -11.33 -25.48 13.37
N ASP A 246 -10.40 -24.57 13.69
CA ASP A 246 -10.67 -23.13 13.62
C ASP A 246 -10.67 -22.70 12.15
N ARG A 247 -11.88 -22.39 11.67
CA ARG A 247 -12.12 -21.90 10.30
C ARG A 247 -11.21 -20.73 9.92
N GLN A 248 -10.99 -19.77 10.83
CA GLN A 248 -10.18 -18.60 10.53
C GLN A 248 -8.71 -18.97 10.40
N VAL A 249 -8.22 -19.89 11.24
CA VAL A 249 -6.86 -20.43 11.13
C VAL A 249 -6.67 -21.15 9.80
N LYS A 250 -7.62 -22.01 9.42
CA LYS A 250 -7.61 -22.73 8.14
C LYS A 250 -7.58 -21.77 6.95
N ILE A 251 -8.50 -20.81 6.88
CA ILE A 251 -8.56 -19.79 5.81
C ILE A 251 -7.24 -19.02 5.71
N THR A 252 -6.68 -18.60 6.84
CA THR A 252 -5.43 -17.84 6.85
C THR A 252 -4.27 -18.68 6.32
N ALA A 253 -4.22 -19.98 6.64
CA ALA A 253 -3.21 -20.91 6.14
C ALA A 253 -3.32 -21.14 4.62
N ILE A 254 -4.54 -21.26 4.09
CA ILE A 254 -4.78 -21.40 2.65
C ILE A 254 -4.23 -20.18 1.91
N PHE A 255 -4.59 -18.98 2.35
CA PHE A 255 -4.08 -17.73 1.79
C PHE A 255 -2.56 -17.63 1.87
N ALA A 256 -1.97 -18.04 3.00
CA ALA A 256 -0.53 -18.02 3.21
C ALA A 256 0.23 -18.93 2.22
N LEU A 257 -0.34 -20.06 1.78
CA LEU A 257 0.27 -20.90 0.74
C LEU A 257 0.35 -20.18 -0.61
N GLY A 258 -0.71 -19.46 -0.98
CA GLY A 258 -0.71 -18.60 -2.17
C GLY A 258 0.35 -17.49 -2.05
N ALA A 259 0.37 -16.79 -0.92
CA ALA A 259 1.29 -15.68 -0.66
C ALA A 259 2.76 -16.12 -0.60
N VAL A 260 3.05 -17.34 -0.15
CA VAL A 260 4.44 -17.82 -0.12
C VAL A 260 4.89 -18.41 -1.47
N GLY A 261 3.98 -18.55 -2.44
CA GLY A 261 4.30 -19.15 -3.73
C GLY A 261 4.58 -20.66 -3.61
N ALA A 262 3.77 -21.36 -2.80
CA ALA A 262 3.83 -22.80 -2.56
C ALA A 262 3.20 -23.58 -3.74
N THR A 263 3.86 -23.52 -4.90
CA THR A 263 3.39 -24.14 -6.15
C THR A 263 3.29 -25.66 -6.06
N GLU A 264 4.04 -26.28 -5.16
CA GLU A 264 4.02 -27.72 -4.94
C GLU A 264 2.80 -28.21 -4.13
N GLN A 265 1.91 -27.30 -3.72
CA GLN A 265 0.69 -27.57 -2.94
C GLN A 265 -0.58 -27.24 -3.74
N ILE A 266 -0.45 -27.06 -5.06
CA ILE A 266 -1.60 -26.79 -5.95
C ILE A 266 -2.67 -27.86 -5.80
N ASP A 267 -2.31 -29.15 -5.78
CA ASP A 267 -3.29 -30.23 -5.63
C ASP A 267 -4.09 -30.12 -4.32
N LYS A 268 -3.46 -29.67 -3.23
CA LYS A 268 -4.14 -29.43 -1.95
C LYS A 268 -5.10 -28.26 -2.05
N LEU A 269 -4.68 -27.16 -2.68
CA LEU A 269 -5.55 -26.00 -2.89
C LEU A 269 -6.72 -26.32 -3.83
N LEU A 270 -6.50 -27.13 -4.87
CA LEU A 270 -7.55 -27.62 -5.76
C LEU A 270 -8.58 -28.47 -5.01
N ALA A 271 -8.14 -29.33 -4.09
CA ALA A 271 -9.06 -30.10 -3.25
C ALA A 271 -9.89 -29.19 -2.33
N LEU A 272 -9.29 -28.12 -1.78
CA LEU A 272 -9.98 -27.16 -0.91
C LEU A 272 -10.99 -26.27 -1.63
N MET A 273 -10.94 -26.17 -2.97
CA MET A 273 -12.01 -25.52 -3.74
C MET A 273 -13.35 -26.28 -3.65
N GLU A 274 -13.31 -27.57 -3.32
CA GLU A 274 -14.49 -28.42 -3.18
C GLU A 274 -14.92 -28.56 -1.71
N ASP A 275 -14.37 -27.74 -0.81
CA ASP A 275 -14.78 -27.70 0.60
C ASP A 275 -16.24 -27.24 0.74
N SER A 276 -16.93 -27.78 1.74
CA SER A 276 -18.33 -27.43 2.01
C SER A 276 -18.50 -26.02 2.55
N ASP A 277 -17.46 -25.47 3.20
CA ASP A 277 -17.40 -24.06 3.55
C ASP A 277 -16.98 -23.23 2.34
N ILE A 278 -17.94 -22.45 1.83
CA ILE A 278 -17.75 -21.58 0.67
C ILE A 278 -16.65 -20.53 0.85
N GLN A 279 -16.36 -20.09 2.08
CA GLN A 279 -15.25 -19.17 2.34
C GLN A 279 -13.91 -19.87 2.17
N VAL A 280 -13.82 -21.14 2.55
CA VAL A 280 -12.63 -21.98 2.30
C VAL A 280 -12.42 -22.13 0.79
N ALA A 281 -13.48 -22.46 0.06
CA ALA A 281 -13.41 -22.60 -1.40
C ALA A 281 -12.98 -21.30 -2.10
N VAL A 282 -13.57 -20.15 -1.73
CA VAL A 282 -13.21 -18.82 -2.26
C VAL A 282 -11.72 -18.52 -2.02
N VAL A 283 -11.24 -18.75 -0.80
CA VAL A 283 -9.84 -18.45 -0.44
C VAL A 283 -8.88 -19.41 -1.13
N ALA A 284 -9.28 -20.67 -1.36
CA ALA A 284 -8.50 -21.62 -2.14
C ALA A 284 -8.34 -21.16 -3.60
N VAL A 285 -9.44 -20.74 -4.25
CA VAL A 285 -9.40 -20.13 -5.59
C VAL A 285 -8.47 -18.91 -5.61
N LYS A 286 -8.59 -18.02 -4.62
CA LYS A 286 -7.73 -16.83 -4.55
C LYS A 286 -6.26 -17.19 -4.36
N SER A 287 -5.97 -18.25 -3.60
CA SER A 287 -4.61 -18.72 -3.39
C SER A 287 -4.01 -19.32 -4.66
N LEU A 288 -4.81 -20.08 -5.44
CA LEU A 288 -4.40 -20.58 -6.75
C LEU A 288 -4.13 -19.45 -7.75
N GLU A 289 -4.94 -18.38 -7.72
CA GLU A 289 -4.70 -17.16 -8.49
C GLU A 289 -3.33 -16.54 -8.15
N LEU A 290 -2.99 -16.44 -6.86
CA LEU A 290 -1.70 -15.91 -6.39
C LEU A 290 -0.51 -16.76 -6.83
N LEU A 291 -0.68 -18.08 -6.91
CA LEU A 291 0.36 -19.00 -7.40
C LEU A 291 0.62 -18.82 -8.90
N LYS A 292 -0.30 -18.18 -9.64
CA LYS A 292 -0.21 -17.91 -11.07
C LYS A 292 0.11 -19.16 -11.92
N ASN A 293 -0.30 -20.35 -11.45
CA ASN A 293 -0.07 -21.59 -12.17
C ASN A 293 -1.24 -21.88 -13.15
N PRO A 294 -0.98 -21.94 -14.47
CA PRO A 294 -2.01 -22.18 -15.47
C PRO A 294 -2.63 -23.58 -15.42
N ASP A 295 -2.03 -24.55 -14.75
CA ASP A 295 -2.60 -25.88 -14.55
C ASP A 295 -3.87 -25.85 -13.68
N ALA A 296 -4.06 -24.77 -12.90
CA ALA A 296 -5.28 -24.53 -12.14
C ALA A 296 -6.46 -24.04 -13.00
N LEU A 297 -6.23 -23.61 -14.25
CA LEU A 297 -7.29 -23.07 -15.12
C LEU A 297 -8.45 -24.06 -15.37
N PRO A 298 -8.22 -25.30 -15.84
CA PRO A 298 -9.32 -26.23 -16.11
C PRO A 298 -10.17 -26.53 -14.87
N PRO A 299 -9.59 -26.85 -13.70
CA PRO A 299 -10.39 -27.01 -12.48
C PRO A 299 -11.17 -25.76 -12.06
N ILE A 300 -10.57 -24.56 -12.15
CA ILE A 300 -11.25 -23.31 -11.78
C ILE A 300 -12.42 -23.01 -12.71
N VAL A 301 -12.28 -23.20 -14.02
CA VAL A 301 -13.38 -22.97 -14.97
C VAL A 301 -14.50 -23.99 -14.77
N LYS A 302 -14.17 -25.26 -14.51
CA LYS A 302 -15.17 -26.29 -14.17
C LYS A 302 -15.90 -25.99 -12.87
N PHE A 303 -15.19 -25.48 -11.86
CA PHE A 303 -15.80 -25.01 -10.62
C PHE A 303 -16.75 -23.84 -10.91
N ALA A 304 -16.32 -22.85 -11.69
CA ALA A 304 -17.19 -21.74 -12.11
C ALA A 304 -18.45 -22.21 -12.84
N GLU A 305 -18.34 -23.19 -13.76
CA GLU A 305 -19.48 -23.78 -14.45
C GLU A 305 -20.52 -24.38 -13.48
N ARG A 306 -20.04 -25.22 -12.55
CA ARG A 306 -20.90 -25.84 -11.54
C ARG A 306 -21.55 -24.80 -10.63
N THR A 307 -20.77 -23.87 -10.10
CA THR A 307 -21.29 -22.81 -9.23
C THR A 307 -22.28 -21.92 -9.99
N TYR A 308 -22.03 -21.65 -11.27
CA TYR A 308 -22.95 -20.90 -12.12
C TYR A 308 -24.30 -21.61 -12.26
N ALA A 309 -24.30 -22.92 -12.52
CA ALA A 309 -25.51 -23.72 -12.57
C ALA A 309 -26.32 -23.62 -11.26
N THR A 310 -25.67 -23.71 -10.10
CA THR A 310 -26.31 -23.53 -8.79
C THR A 310 -26.86 -22.11 -8.61
N THR A 311 -26.11 -21.07 -8.97
CA THR A 311 -26.60 -19.67 -8.87
C THR A 311 -27.81 -19.41 -9.77
N ARG A 312 -27.96 -20.15 -10.87
CA ARG A 312 -29.11 -20.02 -11.77
C ARG A 312 -30.42 -20.56 -11.18
N GLU A 313 -30.33 -21.48 -10.23
CA GLU A 313 -31.50 -22.06 -9.55
C GLU A 313 -31.95 -21.21 -8.35
N LEU A 314 -31.09 -20.30 -7.87
CA LEU A 314 -31.41 -19.45 -6.74
C LEU A 314 -32.43 -18.36 -7.13
N PRO A 315 -33.38 -18.06 -6.23
CA PRO A 315 -34.30 -16.95 -6.41
C PRO A 315 -33.54 -15.62 -6.38
N ASP A 316 -33.95 -14.70 -7.25
CA ASP A 316 -33.40 -13.36 -7.34
C ASP A 316 -33.83 -12.55 -6.10
N ASP A 317 -33.01 -12.55 -5.05
CA ASP A 317 -33.26 -11.79 -3.82
C ASP A 317 -32.73 -10.36 -3.96
N ILE A 318 -33.65 -9.40 -4.09
CA ILE A 318 -33.35 -7.97 -4.23
C ILE A 318 -32.68 -7.41 -2.95
N ASN A 319 -32.93 -8.02 -1.78
CA ASN A 319 -32.40 -7.53 -0.50
C ASN A 319 -31.03 -8.13 -0.13
N ASN A 320 -30.61 -9.18 -0.82
CA ASN A 320 -29.28 -9.76 -0.66
C ASN A 320 -28.67 -10.11 -2.03
N PRO A 321 -28.14 -9.10 -2.75
CA PRO A 321 -27.67 -9.28 -4.14
C PRO A 321 -26.43 -10.17 -4.24
N ILE A 322 -25.77 -10.49 -3.13
CA ILE A 322 -24.55 -11.30 -3.08
C ILE A 322 -24.78 -12.48 -2.15
N GLN A 323 -25.43 -13.53 -2.66
CA GLN A 323 -25.47 -14.82 -1.97
C GLN A 323 -24.09 -15.48 -2.05
N MET A 324 -23.73 -16.31 -1.06
CA MET A 324 -22.38 -16.90 -0.99
C MET A 324 -21.96 -17.70 -2.25
N PRO A 325 -22.84 -18.42 -2.97
CA PRO A 325 -22.50 -19.03 -4.25
C PRO A 325 -22.08 -18.03 -5.33
N HIS A 326 -22.66 -16.82 -5.35
CA HIS A 326 -22.22 -15.76 -6.27
C HIS A 326 -20.79 -15.32 -5.98
N MET A 327 -20.37 -15.23 -4.72
CA MET A 327 -18.99 -14.87 -4.36
C MET A 327 -17.98 -15.89 -4.88
N ALA A 328 -18.27 -17.18 -4.73
CA ALA A 328 -17.41 -18.24 -5.23
C ALA A 328 -17.30 -18.22 -6.76
N LEU A 329 -18.42 -18.03 -7.46
CA LEU A 329 -18.44 -17.89 -8.91
C LEU A 329 -17.59 -16.71 -9.37
N LEU A 330 -17.78 -15.53 -8.78
CA LEU A 330 -17.04 -14.32 -9.17
C LEU A 330 -15.54 -14.45 -8.87
N SER A 331 -15.18 -15.08 -7.75
CA SER A 331 -13.78 -15.39 -7.44
C SER A 331 -13.17 -16.30 -8.50
N ALA A 332 -13.90 -17.33 -8.95
CA ALA A 332 -13.42 -18.27 -9.96
C ALA A 332 -13.27 -17.65 -11.35
N LEU A 333 -14.24 -16.84 -11.79
CA LEU A 333 -14.15 -16.13 -13.07
C LEU A 333 -13.04 -15.07 -13.06
N SER A 334 -12.88 -14.35 -11.94
CA SER A 334 -11.79 -13.39 -11.75
C SER A 334 -10.41 -14.08 -11.79
N ALA A 335 -10.25 -15.17 -11.03
CA ALA A 335 -9.01 -15.95 -11.03
C ALA A 335 -8.68 -16.49 -12.43
N THR A 336 -9.70 -16.96 -13.15
CA THR A 336 -9.58 -17.40 -14.55
C THR A 336 -9.04 -16.26 -15.43
N ALA A 337 -9.60 -15.06 -15.33
CA ALA A 337 -9.14 -13.90 -16.10
C ALA A 337 -7.68 -13.54 -15.79
N VAL A 338 -7.25 -13.62 -14.53
CA VAL A 338 -5.86 -13.36 -14.14
C VAL A 338 -4.91 -14.40 -14.73
N LEU A 339 -5.21 -15.69 -14.56
CA LEU A 339 -4.40 -16.80 -15.07
C LEU A 339 -4.36 -16.84 -16.61
N ALA A 340 -5.44 -16.43 -17.27
CA ALA A 340 -5.54 -16.40 -18.72
C ALA A 340 -4.63 -15.35 -19.39
N ARG A 341 -4.18 -14.31 -18.67
CA ARG A 341 -3.38 -13.20 -19.24
C ARG A 341 -2.10 -13.66 -19.93
N THR A 342 -1.50 -14.74 -19.45
CA THR A 342 -0.25 -15.33 -19.98
C THR A 342 -0.46 -16.71 -20.62
N ALA A 343 -1.68 -17.24 -20.57
CA ALA A 343 -2.02 -18.56 -21.10
C ALA A 343 -2.06 -18.58 -22.64
N ASP A 344 -1.73 -19.75 -23.20
CA ASP A 344 -1.95 -20.04 -24.61
C ASP A 344 -3.40 -20.53 -24.81
N PRO A 345 -4.29 -19.74 -25.46
CA PRO A 345 -5.69 -20.09 -25.60
C PRO A 345 -5.93 -21.41 -26.36
N ALA A 346 -4.98 -21.86 -27.19
CA ALA A 346 -5.11 -23.11 -27.94
C ALA A 346 -5.19 -24.35 -27.04
N ARG A 347 -4.79 -24.23 -25.77
CA ARG A 347 -4.81 -25.35 -24.80
C ARG A 347 -6.13 -25.47 -24.02
N TYR A 348 -7.01 -24.48 -24.12
CA TYR A 348 -8.16 -24.31 -23.23
C TYR A 348 -9.49 -24.21 -23.99
N GLU A 349 -9.60 -24.89 -25.13
CA GLU A 349 -10.74 -24.74 -26.04
C GLU A 349 -12.07 -25.09 -25.37
N LYS A 350 -12.09 -26.12 -24.52
CA LYS A 350 -13.28 -26.52 -23.74
C LYS A 350 -13.66 -25.47 -22.70
N GLU A 351 -12.68 -24.93 -21.99
CA GLU A 351 -12.89 -23.87 -21.00
C GLU A 351 -13.41 -22.59 -21.66
N LEU A 352 -12.92 -22.27 -22.86
CA LEU A 352 -13.39 -21.13 -23.64
C LEU A 352 -14.85 -21.28 -24.08
N GLU A 353 -15.30 -22.48 -24.43
CA GLU A 353 -16.72 -22.76 -24.71
C GLU A 353 -17.61 -22.53 -23.48
N ILE A 354 -17.17 -22.99 -22.31
CA ILE A 354 -17.86 -22.77 -21.03
C ILE A 354 -17.96 -21.27 -20.74
N LEU A 355 -16.84 -20.55 -20.81
CA LEU A 355 -16.81 -19.10 -20.56
C LEU A 355 -17.70 -18.33 -21.55
N LEU A 356 -17.72 -18.75 -22.82
CA LEU A 356 -18.59 -18.16 -23.83
C LEU A 356 -20.07 -18.40 -23.54
N ALA A 357 -20.43 -19.60 -23.06
CA ALA A 357 -21.80 -19.90 -22.65
C ALA A 357 -22.24 -19.00 -21.48
N ILE A 358 -21.39 -18.84 -20.46
CA ILE A 358 -21.65 -17.95 -19.31
C ILE A 358 -21.75 -16.49 -19.77
N ALA A 359 -20.81 -16.02 -20.60
CA ALA A 359 -20.76 -14.63 -21.07
C ALA A 359 -21.96 -14.25 -21.97
N ARG A 360 -22.56 -15.22 -22.67
CA ARG A 360 -23.75 -15.02 -23.51
C ARG A 360 -25.06 -15.21 -22.77
N ALA A 361 -25.01 -15.68 -21.52
CA ALA A 361 -26.22 -15.86 -20.74
C ALA A 361 -26.92 -14.52 -20.53
N LYS A 362 -28.26 -14.56 -20.53
CA LYS A 362 -29.07 -13.37 -20.32
C LYS A 362 -28.88 -12.91 -18.87
N GLN A 363 -28.47 -11.66 -18.70
CA GLN A 363 -28.40 -11.02 -17.39
C GLN A 363 -29.76 -11.10 -16.70
N ARG A 364 -29.83 -11.75 -15.53
CA ARG A 364 -31.08 -11.98 -14.79
C ARG A 364 -31.53 -10.74 -14.04
N VAL A 365 -30.57 -10.08 -13.37
CA VAL A 365 -30.77 -8.87 -12.57
C VAL A 365 -29.66 -7.86 -12.86
N GLU A 366 -29.90 -6.58 -12.58
CA GLU A 366 -28.95 -5.49 -12.89
C GLU A 366 -27.56 -5.71 -12.25
N TRP A 367 -27.51 -6.38 -11.10
CA TRP A 367 -26.28 -6.68 -10.35
C TRP A 367 -25.63 -8.03 -10.73
N ASP A 368 -26.20 -8.81 -11.66
CA ASP A 368 -25.61 -10.08 -12.11
C ASP A 368 -24.38 -9.81 -12.98
N VAL A 369 -23.22 -9.84 -12.33
CA VAL A 369 -21.92 -9.54 -12.91
C VAL A 369 -21.20 -10.78 -13.47
N ALA A 370 -21.79 -11.99 -13.37
CA ALA A 370 -21.14 -13.21 -13.85
C ALA A 370 -20.89 -13.21 -15.37
N PRO A 371 -21.84 -12.80 -16.25
CA PRO A 371 -21.57 -12.71 -17.68
C PRO A 371 -20.44 -11.74 -18.03
N LEU A 372 -20.33 -10.63 -17.29
CA LEU A 372 -19.25 -9.66 -17.45
C LEU A 372 -17.90 -10.23 -17.02
N ALA A 373 -17.83 -10.90 -15.87
CA ALA A 373 -16.60 -11.54 -15.40
C ALA A 373 -16.13 -12.65 -16.36
N ALA A 374 -17.06 -13.45 -16.91
CA ALA A 374 -16.73 -14.44 -17.94
C ALA A 374 -16.25 -13.78 -19.24
N ALA A 375 -16.85 -12.66 -19.64
CA ALA A 375 -16.38 -11.88 -20.79
C ALA A 375 -14.97 -11.30 -20.58
N GLN A 376 -14.63 -10.86 -19.36
CA GLN A 376 -13.26 -10.45 -19.02
C GLN A 376 -12.27 -11.60 -19.17
N ALA A 377 -12.63 -12.81 -18.70
CA ALA A 377 -11.81 -14.00 -18.86
C ALA A 377 -11.57 -14.35 -20.33
N LEU A 378 -12.60 -14.27 -21.19
CA LEU A 378 -12.46 -14.42 -22.63
C LEU A 378 -11.47 -13.41 -23.22
N VAL A 379 -11.61 -12.12 -22.89
CA VAL A 379 -10.69 -11.08 -23.36
C VAL A 379 -9.26 -11.34 -22.88
N ALA A 380 -9.08 -11.82 -21.64
CA ALA A 380 -7.76 -12.18 -21.10
C ALA A 380 -7.07 -13.28 -21.91
N PHE A 381 -7.84 -14.28 -22.39
CA PHE A 381 -7.40 -15.29 -23.36
C PHE A 381 -7.18 -14.73 -24.78
N GLY A 382 -7.46 -13.45 -25.03
CA GLY A 382 -7.35 -12.82 -26.34
C GLY A 382 -8.56 -13.03 -27.25
N ARG A 383 -9.70 -13.48 -26.70
CA ARG A 383 -10.94 -13.72 -27.45
C ARG A 383 -11.76 -12.44 -27.60
N GLU A 384 -12.08 -12.10 -28.85
CA GLU A 384 -12.80 -10.87 -29.17
C GLU A 384 -14.28 -10.93 -28.78
N GLU A 385 -14.83 -12.13 -28.64
CA GLU A 385 -16.22 -12.36 -28.26
C GLU A 385 -16.55 -11.73 -26.91
N GLY A 386 -15.59 -11.74 -25.98
CA GLY A 386 -15.74 -11.08 -24.68
C GLY A 386 -15.83 -9.55 -24.81
N ALA A 387 -15.06 -8.93 -25.71
CA ALA A 387 -15.08 -7.48 -25.91
C ALA A 387 -16.46 -6.99 -26.36
N ASP A 388 -17.16 -7.79 -27.17
CA ASP A 388 -18.50 -7.44 -27.64
C ASP A 388 -19.55 -7.48 -26.52
N VAL A 389 -19.37 -8.33 -25.52
CA VAL A 389 -20.22 -8.35 -24.32
C VAL A 389 -19.92 -7.12 -23.44
N LEU A 390 -18.63 -6.86 -23.18
CA LEU A 390 -18.19 -5.74 -22.33
C LEU A 390 -18.62 -4.38 -22.88
N LEU A 391 -18.52 -4.15 -24.19
CA LEU A 391 -18.83 -2.86 -24.81
C LEU A 391 -20.35 -2.63 -25.02
N LYS A 392 -21.18 -3.69 -25.00
CA LYS A 392 -22.63 -3.58 -25.20
C LYS A 392 -23.39 -3.18 -23.94
N GLN A 393 -22.91 -3.55 -22.76
CA GLN A 393 -23.60 -3.24 -21.52
C GLN A 393 -23.34 -1.79 -21.09
N ARG A 394 -24.42 -1.00 -20.99
CA ARG A 394 -24.41 0.40 -20.54
C ARG A 394 -25.08 0.47 -19.17
N GLY A 395 -24.32 0.76 -18.13
CA GLY A 395 -24.84 1.01 -16.78
C GLY A 395 -23.87 1.85 -15.94
N PRO A 396 -24.37 2.77 -15.09
CA PRO A 396 -23.55 3.64 -14.25
C PRO A 396 -22.79 2.87 -13.15
N MET A 397 -23.25 1.66 -12.82
CA MET A 397 -22.68 0.76 -11.80
C MET A 397 -21.67 -0.24 -12.38
N ASN A 398 -21.01 0.07 -13.50
CA ASN A 398 -19.99 -0.81 -14.07
C ASN A 398 -18.57 -0.22 -13.89
N PRO A 399 -18.00 -0.27 -12.67
CA PRO A 399 -16.62 0.14 -12.41
C PRO A 399 -15.59 -0.86 -12.94
N MET A 400 -15.98 -1.88 -13.73
CA MET A 400 -15.05 -2.87 -14.23
C MET A 400 -14.02 -2.24 -15.18
N GLY A 401 -12.74 -2.40 -14.84
CA GLY A 401 -11.63 -1.86 -15.59
C GLY A 401 -11.65 -2.32 -17.06
N LEU A 402 -11.93 -1.38 -17.96
CA LEU A 402 -11.77 -1.56 -19.41
C LEU A 402 -10.29 -1.79 -19.79
N GLY A 403 -9.37 -1.66 -18.84
CA GLY A 403 -7.94 -1.95 -18.99
C GLY A 403 -7.65 -3.31 -19.62
N ILE A 404 -8.48 -4.33 -19.36
CA ILE A 404 -8.31 -5.67 -19.95
C ILE A 404 -8.42 -5.67 -21.49
N LEU A 405 -9.19 -4.74 -22.08
CA LEU A 405 -9.32 -4.62 -23.54
C LEU A 405 -8.01 -4.19 -24.21
N ASN A 406 -7.06 -3.63 -23.46
CA ASN A 406 -5.72 -3.35 -23.96
C ASN A 406 -4.98 -4.61 -24.42
N LYS A 407 -5.34 -5.79 -23.88
CA LYS A 407 -4.85 -7.09 -24.37
C LYS A 407 -5.16 -7.29 -25.86
N LEU A 408 -6.29 -6.79 -26.33
CA LEU A 408 -6.73 -6.93 -27.73
C LEU A 408 -6.26 -5.78 -28.62
N SER A 409 -6.21 -4.55 -28.10
CA SER A 409 -5.81 -3.38 -28.87
C SER A 409 -4.29 -3.26 -29.04
N ASN A 410 -3.51 -3.71 -28.06
CA ASN A 410 -2.06 -3.65 -28.05
C ASN A 410 -1.45 -4.88 -27.34
N PRO A 411 -1.57 -6.07 -27.97
CA PRO A 411 -1.23 -7.35 -27.34
C PRO A 411 0.24 -7.46 -26.94
N ASP A 412 1.15 -6.85 -27.70
CA ASP A 412 2.59 -6.97 -27.45
C ASP A 412 3.03 -6.12 -26.25
N LEU A 413 2.58 -4.87 -26.17
CA LEU A 413 2.84 -4.05 -24.98
C LEU A 413 2.16 -4.65 -23.76
N TYR A 414 0.91 -5.09 -23.89
CA TYR A 414 0.21 -5.73 -22.77
C TYR A 414 0.97 -6.97 -22.27
N ARG A 415 1.43 -7.85 -23.18
CA ARG A 415 2.22 -9.03 -22.83
C ARG A 415 3.53 -8.65 -22.15
N LYS A 416 4.23 -7.63 -22.66
CA LYS A 416 5.45 -7.09 -22.05
C LYS A 416 5.20 -6.63 -20.62
N LEU A 417 4.14 -5.84 -20.39
CA LEU A 417 3.79 -5.30 -19.06
C LEU A 417 3.22 -6.36 -18.12
N ALA A 418 2.56 -7.40 -18.63
CA ALA A 418 2.05 -8.52 -17.84
C ALA A 418 3.16 -9.52 -17.45
N GLY A 419 4.15 -9.72 -18.32
CA GLY A 419 5.30 -10.59 -18.07
C GLY A 419 6.39 -9.94 -17.22
N SER A 420 6.27 -8.64 -16.92
CA SER A 420 7.26 -7.90 -16.18
C SER A 420 7.13 -8.17 -14.67
N GLU A 421 7.58 -9.32 -14.20
CA GLU A 421 7.63 -9.61 -12.76
C GLU A 421 8.65 -8.71 -12.09
N HIS A 422 8.16 -7.78 -11.28
CA HIS A 422 9.00 -6.97 -10.41
C HIS A 422 8.73 -7.42 -8.97
N ALA A 423 9.80 -7.55 -8.18
CA ALA A 423 9.65 -7.53 -6.73
C ALA A 423 9.19 -6.12 -6.37
N MET A 424 7.88 -5.90 -6.34
CA MET A 424 7.33 -4.62 -5.91
C MET A 424 7.59 -4.51 -4.41
N ASP A 425 8.45 -3.57 -4.02
CA ASP A 425 8.71 -3.25 -2.63
C ASP A 425 7.52 -2.46 -2.07
N ALA A 426 6.82 -3.08 -1.13
CA ALA A 426 5.69 -2.53 -0.35
C ALA A 426 4.41 -2.20 -1.14
N PRO A 427 3.24 -2.10 -0.46
CA PRO A 427 2.04 -1.54 -1.05
C PRO A 427 2.34 -0.09 -1.47
N PHE A 428 2.26 0.16 -2.77
CA PHE A 428 2.37 1.48 -3.36
C PHE A 428 1.23 2.38 -2.87
N VAL A 429 1.46 3.09 -1.78
CA VAL A 429 0.66 4.26 -1.41
C VAL A 429 1.42 5.47 -1.93
N TYR A 430 1.05 5.91 -3.13
CA TYR A 430 1.61 7.14 -3.68
C TYR A 430 0.81 8.31 -3.15
N GLU A 431 1.48 9.21 -2.44
CA GLU A 431 0.86 10.39 -1.84
C GLU A 431 0.54 11.48 -2.88
N ASN A 432 1.05 11.35 -4.12
CA ASN A 432 0.66 12.18 -5.26
C ASN A 432 0.79 11.45 -6.61
N SER A 433 0.04 11.96 -7.60
CA SER A 433 -0.07 11.45 -8.98
C SER A 433 1.24 11.53 -9.78
N LYS A 434 2.09 12.53 -9.51
CA LYS A 434 3.37 12.72 -10.19
C LYS A 434 4.39 11.64 -9.83
N ALA A 435 4.58 11.38 -8.54
CA ALA A 435 5.48 10.34 -8.05
C ALA A 435 5.04 8.95 -8.55
N PHE A 436 3.73 8.71 -8.61
CA PHE A 436 3.18 7.49 -9.23
C PHE A 436 3.57 7.37 -10.70
N ALA A 437 3.33 8.41 -11.50
CA ALA A 437 3.64 8.39 -12.93
C ALA A 437 5.14 8.22 -13.20
N GLU A 438 6.00 8.90 -12.45
CA GLU A 438 7.47 8.77 -12.57
C GLU A 438 7.95 7.35 -12.22
N ALA A 439 7.45 6.79 -11.11
CA ALA A 439 7.81 5.44 -10.70
C ALA A 439 7.31 4.38 -11.69
N LEU A 440 6.07 4.52 -12.17
CA LEU A 440 5.48 3.64 -13.16
C LEU A 440 6.21 3.73 -14.50
N SER A 441 6.57 4.95 -14.96
CA SER A 441 7.31 5.14 -16.20
C SER A 441 8.70 4.48 -16.13
N LYS A 442 9.39 4.63 -15.00
CA LYS A 442 10.67 3.96 -14.73
C LYS A 442 10.53 2.44 -14.73
N ALA A 443 9.49 1.89 -14.11
CA ALA A 443 9.26 0.44 -14.06
C ALA A 443 8.85 -0.13 -15.42
N ALA A 444 8.01 0.57 -16.17
CA ALA A 444 7.45 0.12 -17.44
C ALA A 444 8.38 0.35 -18.65
N GLY A 445 9.34 1.28 -18.50
CA GLY A 445 10.18 1.73 -19.60
C GLY A 445 9.36 2.37 -20.73
N VAL A 446 8.22 2.97 -20.39
CA VAL A 446 7.33 3.68 -21.31
C VAL A 446 6.85 4.97 -20.65
N GLU A 447 6.49 5.94 -21.47
CA GLU A 447 5.95 7.21 -21.00
C GLU A 447 4.56 7.01 -20.39
N VAL A 448 4.33 7.61 -19.22
CA VAL A 448 3.03 7.65 -18.55
C VAL A 448 2.47 9.06 -18.66
N LEU A 449 1.28 9.17 -19.24
CA LEU A 449 0.60 10.44 -19.49
C LEU A 449 -0.74 10.46 -18.76
N TRP A 450 -1.16 11.65 -18.35
CA TRP A 450 -2.51 11.92 -17.88
C TRP A 450 -3.32 12.50 -19.05
N GLY A 451 -4.52 11.97 -19.29
CA GLY A 451 -5.41 12.51 -20.31
C GLY A 451 -6.02 13.86 -19.89
N ASP A 452 -6.57 14.60 -20.86
CA ASP A 452 -7.01 16.01 -20.70
C ASP A 452 -8.04 16.28 -19.57
N ILE A 453 -8.70 15.24 -19.06
CA ILE A 453 -9.75 15.33 -18.01
C ILE A 453 -9.37 14.48 -16.79
N ALA A 454 -8.16 13.92 -16.78
CA ALA A 454 -7.67 13.28 -15.57
C ALA A 454 -7.38 14.36 -14.52
N PRO A 455 -7.67 14.08 -13.23
CA PRO A 455 -7.45 15.07 -12.19
C PRO A 455 -5.96 15.37 -12.03
N GLU A 456 -5.50 16.50 -12.56
CA GLU A 456 -4.19 17.08 -12.28
C GLU A 456 -4.18 17.62 -10.84
N GLY A 457 -4.03 16.73 -9.85
CA GLY A 457 -4.05 17.09 -8.43
C GLY A 457 -3.25 16.16 -7.53
N ASN A 458 -2.91 16.62 -6.32
CA ASN A 458 -2.35 15.81 -5.23
C ASN A 458 -3.42 14.85 -4.70
N HIS A 459 -3.70 13.79 -5.43
CA HIS A 459 -4.56 12.69 -4.99
C HIS A 459 -3.70 11.53 -4.46
N GLU A 460 -4.22 10.88 -3.42
CA GLU A 460 -3.62 9.69 -2.85
C GLU A 460 -4.04 8.48 -3.70
N ILE A 461 -3.15 7.99 -4.57
CA ILE A 461 -3.41 6.78 -5.35
C ILE A 461 -3.09 5.59 -4.45
N ARG A 462 -4.14 4.89 -4.02
CA ARG A 462 -4.02 3.72 -3.15
C ARG A 462 -4.12 2.45 -3.99
N ALA A 463 -2.98 1.82 -4.28
CA ALA A 463 -2.97 0.46 -4.79
C ALA A 463 -2.88 -0.51 -3.61
N HIS A 464 -3.93 -1.29 -3.35
CA HIS A 464 -3.85 -2.43 -2.44
C HIS A 464 -3.61 -3.69 -3.26
N LEU A 465 -2.34 -3.95 -3.59
CA LEU A 465 -1.96 -5.17 -4.30
C LEU A 465 -1.77 -6.33 -3.33
N PRO A 466 -2.34 -7.52 -3.61
CA PRO A 466 -2.01 -8.74 -2.90
C PRO A 466 -0.50 -8.97 -2.95
N HIS A 467 0.10 -9.22 -1.78
CA HIS A 467 1.55 -9.23 -1.62
C HIS A 467 2.18 -10.50 -2.19
N THR A 468 2.66 -10.40 -3.42
CA THR A 468 3.70 -11.18 -4.09
C THR A 468 3.90 -10.55 -5.46
N ARG A 469 5.12 -10.53 -6.00
CA ARG A 469 5.50 -10.02 -7.33
C ARG A 469 4.31 -9.61 -8.24
N ALA A 470 4.01 -8.31 -8.25
CA ALA A 470 2.98 -7.75 -9.12
C ALA A 470 3.65 -7.29 -10.42
N ASN A 471 3.00 -7.57 -11.55
CA ASN A 471 3.40 -6.96 -12.81
C ASN A 471 2.73 -5.58 -12.96
N ILE A 472 3.08 -4.85 -14.00
CA ILE A 472 2.59 -3.48 -14.19
C ILE A 472 1.08 -3.46 -14.49
N ILE A 473 0.56 -4.49 -15.14
CA ILE A 473 -0.88 -4.62 -15.37
C ILE A 473 -1.63 -4.79 -14.03
N ASP A 474 -1.11 -5.62 -13.13
CA ASP A 474 -1.69 -5.80 -11.79
C ASP A 474 -1.73 -4.46 -11.05
N VAL A 475 -0.63 -3.68 -11.08
CA VAL A 475 -0.57 -2.32 -10.51
C VAL A 475 -1.62 -1.41 -11.14
N LEU A 476 -1.66 -1.34 -12.47
CA LEU A 476 -2.61 -0.49 -13.18
C LEU A 476 -4.05 -0.85 -12.82
N ASP A 477 -4.42 -2.12 -12.91
CA ASP A 477 -5.77 -2.60 -12.58
C ASP A 477 -6.13 -2.27 -11.11
N ALA A 478 -5.20 -2.43 -10.15
CA ALA A 478 -5.43 -2.07 -8.75
C ALA A 478 -5.53 -0.55 -8.51
N THR A 479 -4.89 0.26 -9.35
CA THR A 479 -4.94 1.73 -9.27
C THR A 479 -6.14 2.35 -9.99
N THR A 480 -6.88 1.59 -10.81
CA THR A 480 -8.07 2.08 -11.53
C THR A 480 -9.33 2.27 -10.68
N LEU A 481 -9.19 2.31 -9.35
CA LEU A 481 -10.28 2.63 -8.44
C LEU A 481 -10.65 4.13 -8.59
N ASP A 482 -11.93 4.46 -8.35
CA ASP A 482 -12.51 5.83 -8.43
C ASP A 482 -12.77 6.41 -9.83
N GLY A 483 -13.19 5.58 -10.80
CA GLY A 483 -13.68 6.07 -12.10
C GLY A 483 -12.60 6.41 -13.11
N MET A 484 -11.38 5.93 -12.86
CA MET A 484 -10.22 6.03 -13.76
C MET A 484 -9.98 4.71 -14.50
N SER A 485 -9.30 4.78 -15.64
CA SER A 485 -8.88 3.65 -16.46
C SER A 485 -7.56 3.97 -17.17
N TYR A 486 -7.03 3.03 -17.95
CA TYR A 486 -5.81 3.25 -18.72
C TYR A 486 -5.92 2.70 -20.14
N ILE A 487 -5.24 3.39 -21.06
CA ILE A 487 -5.14 3.01 -22.47
C ILE A 487 -3.67 2.74 -22.80
N LEU A 488 -3.40 1.60 -23.42
CA LEU A 488 -2.11 1.21 -23.97
C LEU A 488 -2.09 1.52 -25.47
N TYR A 489 -1.45 2.61 -25.87
CA TYR A 489 -1.43 3.03 -27.27
C TYR A 489 -0.10 3.69 -27.63
N ASN A 490 0.41 3.43 -28.85
CA ASN A 490 1.69 3.96 -29.34
C ASN A 490 2.86 3.82 -28.35
N ASN A 491 2.96 2.66 -27.69
CA ASN A 491 4.00 2.38 -26.70
C ASN A 491 3.99 3.34 -25.48
N ARG A 492 2.80 3.84 -25.11
CA ARG A 492 2.57 4.70 -23.94
C ARG A 492 1.44 4.16 -23.08
N ILE A 493 1.44 4.56 -21.80
CA ILE A 493 0.33 4.36 -20.87
C ILE A 493 -0.34 5.72 -20.69
N THR A 494 -1.63 5.81 -21.00
CA THR A 494 -2.40 7.03 -20.74
C THR A 494 -3.48 6.74 -19.70
N ILE A 495 -3.41 7.43 -18.56
CA ILE A 495 -4.40 7.35 -17.50
C ILE A 495 -5.54 8.33 -17.82
N VAL A 496 -6.76 7.81 -17.90
CA VAL A 496 -7.95 8.53 -18.40
C VAL A 496 -9.15 8.25 -17.52
N GLN A 497 -10.22 9.03 -17.64
CA GLN A 497 -11.50 8.68 -16.98
C GLN A 497 -12.16 7.50 -17.70
N SER A 498 -12.95 6.69 -16.98
CA SER A 498 -13.55 5.45 -17.51
C SER A 498 -14.41 5.66 -18.75
N PHE A 499 -15.12 6.79 -18.87
CA PHE A 499 -15.91 7.09 -20.08
C PHE A 499 -15.03 7.38 -21.30
N GLN A 500 -13.84 7.95 -21.12
CA GLN A 500 -12.88 8.20 -22.21
C GLN A 500 -12.32 6.87 -22.71
N ALA A 501 -12.00 5.95 -21.80
CA ALA A 501 -11.61 4.59 -22.14
C ALA A 501 -12.73 3.88 -22.92
N LEU A 502 -13.99 3.97 -22.46
CA LEU A 502 -15.15 3.39 -23.16
C LEU A 502 -15.30 3.93 -24.59
N HIS A 503 -15.18 5.25 -24.76
CA HIS A 503 -15.23 5.88 -26.07
C HIS A 503 -14.11 5.38 -27.00
N PHE A 504 -12.88 5.30 -26.49
CA PHE A 504 -11.73 4.79 -27.21
C PHE A 504 -11.95 3.36 -27.70
N PHE A 505 -12.28 2.43 -26.79
CA PHE A 505 -12.43 1.01 -27.15
C PHE A 505 -13.65 0.75 -28.05
N THR A 506 -14.73 1.51 -27.91
CA THR A 506 -15.89 1.44 -28.80
C THR A 506 -15.51 1.83 -30.23
N THR A 507 -14.73 2.90 -30.37
CA THR A 507 -14.25 3.38 -31.68
C THR A 507 -13.27 2.40 -32.30
N TRP A 508 -12.29 1.93 -31.52
CA TRP A 508 -11.32 0.91 -31.93
C TRP A 508 -12.02 -0.36 -32.44
N ARG A 509 -13.03 -0.87 -31.71
CA ARG A 509 -13.76 -2.09 -32.08
C ARG A 509 -14.50 -1.92 -33.41
N ARG A 510 -15.13 -0.76 -33.61
CA ARG A 510 -15.85 -0.42 -34.84
C ARG A 510 -14.91 -0.40 -36.05
N GLU A 511 -13.73 0.21 -35.90
CA GLU A 511 -12.74 0.28 -36.98
C GLU A 511 -12.16 -1.09 -37.31
N LYS A 512 -11.87 -1.92 -36.31
CA LYS A 512 -11.38 -3.29 -36.52
C LYS A 512 -12.38 -4.12 -37.33
N ARG A 513 -13.67 -4.08 -36.98
CA ARG A 513 -14.74 -4.77 -37.74
C ARG A 513 -14.84 -4.30 -39.18
N LYS A 514 -14.70 -3.00 -39.44
CA LYS A 514 -14.71 -2.46 -40.82
C LYS A 514 -13.55 -3.01 -41.65
N LYS A 515 -12.34 -3.11 -41.05
CA LYS A 515 -11.16 -3.68 -41.73
C LYS A 515 -11.34 -5.18 -42.02
N SER A 516 -11.83 -5.96 -41.06
CA SER A 516 -12.12 -7.38 -41.28
C SER A 516 -13.15 -7.60 -42.40
N ALA A 517 -14.24 -6.83 -42.40
CA ALA A 517 -15.27 -6.91 -43.44
C ALA A 517 -14.81 -6.41 -44.82
N ALA A 518 -13.78 -5.54 -44.88
CA ALA A 518 -13.16 -5.13 -46.13
C ALA A 518 -12.26 -6.25 -46.69
N ASN A 519 -11.47 -6.89 -45.83
CA ASN A 519 -10.60 -7.99 -46.22
C ASN A 519 -11.40 -9.23 -46.68
N GLU A 520 -12.53 -9.55 -46.02
CA GLU A 520 -13.42 -10.65 -46.46
C GLU A 520 -14.11 -10.38 -47.82
N LYS A 521 -14.14 -9.14 -48.29
CA LYS A 521 -14.66 -8.79 -49.62
C LYS A 521 -13.59 -8.81 -50.73
N GLU A 522 -12.32 -8.86 -50.37
CA GLU A 522 -11.18 -8.91 -51.30
C GLU A 522 -10.68 -10.35 -51.59
N TYR A 523 -11.08 -11.33 -50.77
CA TYR A 523 -10.89 -12.77 -51.02
C TYR A 523 -12.15 -13.38 -51.64
#